data_AF-B4HBY0-F1
#
_entry.id   AF-B4HBY0-F1
#
_cell.length_a   1.000
_cell.length_b   1.000
_cell.length_c   1.000
_cell.angle_alpha   90.00
_cell.angle_beta   90.00
_cell.angle_gamma   90.00
#
_symmetry.space_group_name_H-M   'P 1'
#
loop_
_entity.id
_entity.type
_entity.pdbx_description
1 polymer ?
#
loop_
_entity_poly.entity_id
_entity_poly.type
_entity_poly.pdbx_seq_one_letter_code
_entity_poly.pdbx_strand_id
1 'polypeptide(L)'
;MTRYNVSYMSGGASYVLSRETLHRFMTQAYESEVVCPQPKRMGIEDFYMGICLQNVGVHLVDSAQALGGDDAKHKFMPLDLESYMSDSNATTPDWLRLMSVSEVETGFNCCSNYSVAFHYASPERMYLYEFLLYHLRVFGRREPSEHHTRHHLTATDLMRRFPLEDNSFIKDLQKMSEKPDNF
;
A
#
# COMPACT_ATOMS: atom_id res chain seq x y z
N MET A 1 -3.32 -5.12 -2.78
CA MET A 1 -3.51 -5.71 -4.12
C MET A 1 -3.61 -7.21 -3.99
N THR A 2 -4.28 -7.91 -4.92
CA THR A 2 -4.38 -9.37 -4.92
C THR A 2 -4.05 -9.95 -6.29
N ARG A 3 -3.20 -10.98 -6.35
CA ARG A 3 -2.83 -11.71 -7.57
C ARG A 3 -2.49 -13.16 -7.21
N TYR A 4 -2.88 -14.15 -8.01
CA TYR A 4 -2.68 -15.59 -7.70
C TYR A 4 -3.15 -15.99 -6.29
N ASN A 5 -4.25 -15.40 -5.82
CA ASN A 5 -4.78 -15.58 -4.46
C ASN A 5 -3.80 -15.18 -3.33
N VAL A 6 -2.85 -14.29 -3.62
CA VAL A 6 -1.93 -13.69 -2.64
C VAL A 6 -2.20 -12.19 -2.57
N SER A 7 -2.43 -11.69 -1.36
CA SER A 7 -2.45 -10.26 -1.07
C SER A 7 -1.02 -9.71 -0.98
N TYR A 8 -0.78 -8.53 -1.54
CA TYR A 8 0.49 -7.82 -1.47
C TYR A 8 0.27 -6.30 -1.63
N MET A 9 1.26 -5.49 -1.23
CA MET A 9 1.23 -4.04 -1.41
C MET A 9 2.04 -3.67 -2.64
N SER A 10 1.56 -2.75 -3.49
CA SER A 10 2.31 -2.32 -4.68
C SER A 10 3.63 -1.66 -4.29
N GLY A 11 4.72 -2.02 -4.98
CA GLY A 11 6.02 -1.40 -4.76
C GLY A 11 6.15 0.03 -5.30
N GLY A 12 5.32 0.43 -6.27
CA GLY A 12 5.46 1.73 -6.94
C GLY A 12 5.36 2.92 -5.98
N ALA A 13 4.28 3.00 -5.21
CA ALA A 13 4.10 4.04 -4.20
C ALA A 13 4.85 3.76 -2.88
N SER A 14 5.60 2.66 -2.82
CA SER A 14 6.17 2.09 -1.61
C SER A 14 5.12 1.55 -0.62
N TYR A 15 5.64 0.94 0.45
CA TYR A 15 4.90 0.43 1.60
C TYR A 15 5.77 0.64 2.86
N VAL A 16 5.12 0.71 4.03
CA VAL A 16 5.81 0.94 5.31
C VAL A 16 5.87 -0.35 6.10
N LEU A 17 7.08 -0.72 6.55
CA LEU A 17 7.29 -1.87 7.42
C LEU A 17 7.51 -1.42 8.86
N SER A 18 6.84 -2.09 9.80
CA SER A 18 7.17 -1.92 11.22
C SER A 18 8.57 -2.48 11.52
N ARG A 19 9.16 -2.06 12.64
CA ARG A 19 10.46 -2.60 13.08
C ARG A 19 10.42 -4.13 13.23
N GLU A 20 9.33 -4.67 13.77
CA GLU A 20 9.17 -6.12 13.94
C GLU A 20 9.00 -6.84 12.60
N THR A 21 8.26 -6.22 11.66
CA THR A 21 8.12 -6.73 10.30
C THR A 21 9.46 -6.92 9.62
N LEU A 22 10.31 -5.88 9.65
CA LEU A 22 11.64 -5.94 9.06
C LEU A 22 12.54 -6.97 9.77
N HIS A 23 12.46 -7.05 11.10
CA HIS A 23 13.20 -8.03 11.89
C HIS A 23 12.84 -9.48 11.50
N ARG A 24 11.54 -9.81 11.40
CA ARG A 24 11.09 -11.14 10.97
C ARG A 24 11.49 -11.45 9.54
N PHE A 25 11.34 -10.49 8.63
CA PHE A 25 11.78 -10.65 7.25
C PHE A 25 13.25 -11.05 7.18
N MET A 26 14.14 -10.29 7.83
CA MET A 26 15.58 -10.55 7.78
C MET A 26 15.99 -11.84 8.48
N THR A 27 15.35 -12.21 9.59
CA THR A 27 15.79 -13.34 10.41
C THR A 27 15.11 -14.66 10.07
N GLN A 28 13.95 -14.63 9.39
CA GLN A 28 13.12 -15.82 9.16
C GLN A 28 12.76 -16.05 7.68
N ALA A 29 12.74 -15.00 6.85
CA ALA A 29 12.33 -15.11 5.45
C ALA A 29 13.49 -14.99 4.46
N TYR A 30 14.33 -13.96 4.60
CA TYR A 30 15.25 -13.49 3.56
C TYR A 30 16.18 -14.58 2.99
N GLU A 31 16.72 -15.46 3.83
CA GLU A 31 17.63 -16.54 3.42
C GLU A 31 16.91 -17.87 3.13
N SER A 32 15.59 -17.95 3.34
CA SER A 32 14.84 -19.21 3.28
C SER A 32 14.08 -19.36 1.96
N GLU A 33 14.55 -20.27 1.11
CA GLU A 33 13.90 -20.67 -0.15
C GLU A 33 12.52 -21.31 0.00
N VAL A 34 12.20 -21.77 1.22
CA VAL A 34 10.89 -22.38 1.54
C VAL A 34 9.86 -21.31 1.92
N VAL A 35 10.32 -20.22 2.54
CA VAL A 35 9.48 -19.15 3.10
C VAL A 35 9.36 -17.99 2.12
N CYS A 36 10.42 -17.69 1.37
CA CYS A 36 10.52 -16.53 0.50
C CYS A 36 11.00 -16.96 -0.91
N PRO A 37 10.37 -16.47 -1.99
CA PRO A 37 10.83 -16.77 -3.34
C PRO A 37 12.27 -16.29 -3.57
N GLN A 38 13.04 -17.04 -4.34
CA GLN A 38 14.40 -16.63 -4.70
C GLN A 38 14.35 -15.39 -5.61
N PRO A 39 15.26 -14.42 -5.41
CA PRO A 39 15.29 -13.22 -6.23
C PRO A 39 15.63 -13.58 -7.68
N LYS A 40 14.81 -13.10 -8.61
CA LYS A 40 15.05 -13.24 -10.05
C LYS A 40 15.13 -11.87 -10.71
N ARG A 41 15.89 -11.80 -11.81
CA ARG A 41 16.10 -10.56 -12.58
C ARG A 41 14.81 -9.88 -13.05
N MET A 42 13.76 -10.66 -13.30
CA MET A 42 12.43 -10.20 -13.70
C MET A 42 11.34 -10.65 -12.71
N GLY A 43 11.75 -10.86 -11.45
CA GLY A 43 10.83 -11.19 -10.36
C GLY A 43 9.89 -10.03 -10.06
N ILE A 44 8.73 -10.36 -9.53
CA ILE A 44 7.71 -9.39 -9.11
C ILE A 44 7.98 -9.13 -7.62
N GLU A 45 8.88 -8.20 -7.31
CA GLU A 45 9.43 -8.00 -5.97
C GLU A 45 8.35 -7.74 -4.91
N ASP A 46 7.40 -6.87 -5.20
CA ASP A 46 6.34 -6.49 -4.27
C ASP A 46 5.39 -7.65 -3.96
N PHE A 47 5.08 -8.47 -4.97
CA PHE A 47 4.38 -9.75 -4.82
C PHE A 47 5.18 -10.75 -3.97
N TYR A 48 6.49 -10.88 -4.19
CA TYR A 48 7.35 -11.73 -3.35
C TYR A 48 7.37 -11.25 -1.91
N MET A 49 7.51 -9.94 -1.70
CA MET A 49 7.44 -9.36 -0.36
C MET A 49 6.13 -9.66 0.33
N GLY A 50 5.00 -9.61 -0.39
CA GLY A 50 3.72 -10.09 0.10
C GLY A 50 3.81 -11.51 0.67
N ILE A 51 4.38 -12.45 -0.09
CA ILE A 51 4.53 -13.85 0.32
C ILE A 51 5.48 -13.99 1.52
N CYS A 52 6.69 -13.44 1.41
CA CYS A 52 7.73 -13.59 2.42
C CYS A 52 7.25 -13.07 3.79
N LEU A 53 6.59 -11.91 3.79
CA LEU A 53 6.06 -11.29 5.02
C LEU A 53 4.92 -12.12 5.61
N GLN A 54 3.95 -12.56 4.80
CA GLN A 54 2.82 -13.36 5.30
C GLN A 54 3.29 -14.72 5.86
N ASN A 55 4.31 -15.33 5.27
CA ASN A 55 4.86 -16.61 5.72
C ASN A 55 5.55 -16.55 7.08
N VAL A 56 6.07 -15.37 7.48
CA VAL A 56 6.61 -15.12 8.82
C VAL A 56 5.60 -14.45 9.75
N GLY A 57 4.31 -14.54 9.41
CA GLY A 57 3.20 -14.06 10.23
C GLY A 57 3.12 -12.55 10.34
N VAL A 58 3.61 -11.81 9.33
CA VAL A 58 3.34 -10.38 9.21
C VAL A 58 1.98 -10.20 8.54
N HIS A 59 1.20 -9.28 9.09
CA HIS A 59 -0.12 -8.94 8.57
C HIS A 59 -0.03 -7.71 7.69
N LEU A 60 -0.70 -7.78 6.54
CA LEU A 60 -0.86 -6.67 5.62
C LEU A 60 -1.97 -5.76 6.14
N VAL A 61 -1.69 -4.45 6.13
CA VAL A 61 -2.59 -3.43 6.69
C VAL A 61 -2.98 -2.46 5.58
N ASP A 62 -4.26 -2.41 5.26
CA ASP A 62 -4.76 -1.45 4.28
C ASP A 62 -4.79 -0.03 4.86
N SER A 63 -3.92 0.83 4.35
CA SER A 63 -3.83 2.25 4.71
C SER A 63 -5.15 3.02 4.53
N ALA A 64 -6.06 2.56 3.65
CA ALA A 64 -7.36 3.18 3.49
C ALA A 64 -8.16 3.15 4.79
N GLN A 65 -8.08 2.04 5.53
CA GLN A 65 -8.81 1.91 6.78
C GLN A 65 -8.18 2.69 7.94
N ALA A 66 -6.93 3.17 7.82
CA ALA A 66 -6.14 3.74 8.92
C ALA A 66 -6.72 4.99 9.59
N LEU A 67 -7.57 5.77 8.92
CA LEU A 67 -8.19 6.98 9.49
C LEU A 67 -9.70 6.87 9.77
N GLY A 68 -10.42 5.94 9.13
CA GLY A 68 -11.81 5.61 9.50
C GLY A 68 -12.75 6.78 9.21
N GLY A 69 -14.06 6.58 9.36
CA GLY A 69 -15.04 7.60 8.98
C GLY A 69 -14.95 7.96 7.49
N ASP A 70 -15.00 9.26 7.18
CA ASP A 70 -15.11 9.80 5.81
C ASP A 70 -13.81 9.75 4.98
N ASP A 71 -12.69 9.32 5.57
CA ASP A 71 -11.37 9.22 4.91
C ASP A 71 -10.89 7.77 4.74
N ALA A 72 -11.83 6.89 4.39
CA ALA A 72 -11.57 5.50 3.99
C ALA A 72 -10.95 5.39 2.58
N LYS A 73 -9.97 6.25 2.26
CA LYS A 73 -9.34 6.35 0.93
C LYS A 73 -7.89 5.91 0.95
N HIS A 74 -7.43 5.34 -0.17
CA HIS A 74 -6.05 4.90 -0.35
C HIS A 74 -5.04 6.03 -0.07
N LYS A 75 -3.91 5.68 0.55
CA LYS A 75 -2.86 6.63 0.96
C LYS A 75 -1.54 6.42 0.23
N PHE A 76 -1.34 5.24 -0.35
CA PHE A 76 -0.20 4.90 -1.21
C PHE A 76 -0.74 4.57 -2.60
N MET A 77 -0.46 5.44 -3.57
CA MET A 77 -1.14 5.48 -4.85
C MET A 77 -0.18 5.02 -5.96
N PRO A 78 -0.37 3.83 -6.58
CA PRO A 78 0.60 3.25 -7.53
C PRO A 78 0.68 3.96 -8.90
N LEU A 79 -0.03 5.08 -9.06
CA LEU A 79 0.02 5.95 -10.24
C LEU A 79 0.29 7.39 -9.81
N ASP A 80 0.53 8.27 -10.77
CA ASP A 80 0.65 9.70 -10.50
C ASP A 80 -0.69 10.32 -10.06
N LEU A 81 -0.61 11.48 -9.41
CA LEU A 81 -1.78 12.18 -8.89
C LEU A 81 -2.79 12.51 -10.00
N GLU A 82 -2.30 12.91 -11.20
CA GLU A 82 -3.18 13.29 -12.30
C GLU A 82 -4.06 12.13 -12.79
N SER A 83 -3.53 10.90 -12.76
CA SER A 83 -4.26 9.68 -13.13
C SER A 83 -5.46 9.39 -12.23
N TYR A 84 -5.44 9.84 -10.98
CA TYR A 84 -6.59 9.73 -10.06
C TYR A 84 -7.49 10.96 -10.12
N MET A 85 -6.92 12.15 -10.28
CA MET A 85 -7.69 13.40 -10.31
C MET A 85 -8.51 13.59 -11.59
N SER A 86 -8.10 12.97 -12.70
CA SER A 86 -8.87 13.00 -13.94
C SER A 86 -10.19 12.26 -13.75
N ASP A 87 -11.32 12.94 -13.99
CA ASP A 87 -12.68 12.37 -13.91
C ASP A 87 -13.00 11.46 -15.12
N SER A 88 -12.01 10.68 -15.57
CA SER A 88 -12.16 9.77 -16.69
C SER A 88 -11.62 8.39 -16.32
N ASN A 89 -12.53 7.41 -16.31
CA ASN A 89 -12.19 5.98 -16.16
C ASN A 89 -11.12 5.50 -17.16
N ALA A 90 -10.90 6.25 -18.25
CA ALA A 90 -9.87 6.00 -19.26
C ALA A 90 -8.44 6.13 -18.73
N THR A 91 -8.19 6.91 -17.67
CA THR A 91 -6.83 7.13 -17.14
C THR A 91 -6.41 6.10 -16.11
N THR A 92 -7.38 5.51 -15.40
CA THR A 92 -7.12 4.43 -14.44
C THR A 92 -7.04 3.08 -15.19
N PRO A 93 -5.89 2.39 -15.19
CA PRO A 93 -5.74 1.11 -15.87
C PRO A 93 -6.61 0.00 -15.26
N ASP A 94 -7.10 -0.92 -16.10
CA ASP A 94 -7.94 -2.04 -15.65
C ASP A 94 -7.25 -2.92 -14.61
N TRP A 95 -5.94 -3.13 -14.73
CA TRP A 95 -5.18 -3.93 -13.77
C TRP A 95 -5.27 -3.38 -12.35
N LEU A 96 -5.33 -2.05 -12.19
CA LEU A 96 -5.39 -1.42 -10.87
C LEU A 96 -6.73 -1.72 -10.22
N ARG A 97 -7.83 -1.62 -10.97
CA ARG A 97 -9.17 -1.99 -10.49
C ARG A 97 -9.27 -3.48 -10.17
N LEU A 98 -8.78 -4.33 -11.07
CA LEU A 98 -8.85 -5.79 -10.92
C LEU A 98 -8.03 -6.33 -9.73
N MET A 99 -6.92 -5.66 -9.41
CA MET A 99 -6.03 -6.10 -8.34
C MET A 99 -6.28 -5.36 -7.02
N SER A 100 -7.04 -4.26 -6.98
CA SER A 100 -7.31 -3.52 -5.74
C SER A 100 -8.34 -4.22 -4.88
N VAL A 101 -8.13 -4.21 -3.56
CA VAL A 101 -9.07 -4.82 -2.59
C VAL A 101 -10.27 -3.91 -2.35
N SER A 102 -10.08 -2.59 -2.43
CA SER A 102 -11.15 -1.59 -2.31
C SER A 102 -11.35 -0.86 -3.63
N GLU A 103 -12.49 -0.18 -3.74
CA GLU A 103 -12.82 0.63 -4.91
C GLU A 103 -11.82 1.77 -5.09
N VAL A 104 -11.38 1.95 -6.33
CA VAL A 104 -10.46 3.02 -6.72
C VAL A 104 -11.29 4.21 -7.18
N GLU A 105 -11.43 5.21 -6.31
CA GLU A 105 -12.13 6.46 -6.63
C GLU A 105 -11.26 7.36 -7.53
N THR A 106 -11.92 8.12 -8.42
CA THR A 106 -11.30 9.11 -9.32
C THR A 106 -11.96 10.48 -9.18
N GLY A 107 -11.42 11.49 -9.87
CA GLY A 107 -11.89 12.87 -9.77
C GLY A 107 -11.42 13.57 -8.49
N PHE A 108 -12.05 14.69 -8.14
CA PHE A 108 -11.67 15.47 -6.95
C PHE A 108 -11.92 14.76 -5.61
N ASN A 109 -12.65 13.64 -5.62
CA ASN A 109 -12.89 12.83 -4.44
C ASN A 109 -11.90 11.66 -4.28
N CYS A 110 -11.05 11.38 -5.26
CA CYS A 110 -10.19 10.19 -5.28
C CYS A 110 -9.36 9.95 -4.03
N CYS A 111 -8.87 11.06 -3.45
CA CYS A 111 -7.62 11.04 -2.75
C CYS A 111 -7.81 11.51 -1.31
N SER A 112 -7.18 10.78 -0.38
CA SER A 112 -7.19 11.12 1.04
C SER A 112 -6.55 12.49 1.26
N ASN A 113 -7.11 13.28 2.18
CA ASN A 113 -6.43 14.49 2.67
C ASN A 113 -5.13 14.16 3.44
N TYR A 114 -4.95 12.88 3.77
CA TYR A 114 -3.76 12.30 4.40
C TYR A 114 -3.07 11.29 3.46
N SER A 115 -3.12 11.54 2.15
CA SER A 115 -2.30 10.80 1.18
C SER A 115 -0.82 10.89 1.55
N VAL A 116 -0.10 9.78 1.39
CA VAL A 116 1.32 9.63 1.79
C VAL A 116 2.23 9.66 0.58
N ALA A 117 1.91 8.93 -0.50
CA ALA A 117 2.77 8.83 -1.67
C ALA A 117 1.99 8.57 -2.96
N PHE A 118 2.48 9.15 -4.05
CA PHE A 118 2.04 8.91 -5.43
C PHE A 118 3.24 8.45 -6.25
N HIS A 119 3.10 7.35 -7.00
CA HIS A 119 4.15 6.86 -7.88
C HIS A 119 4.27 7.74 -9.14
N TYR A 120 5.35 7.55 -9.91
CA TYR A 120 5.60 8.28 -11.17
C TYR A 120 5.62 9.82 -11.07
N ALA A 121 5.85 10.37 -9.87
CA ALA A 121 6.14 11.79 -9.72
C ALA A 121 7.49 12.11 -10.38
N SER A 122 7.49 13.02 -11.36
CA SER A 122 8.73 13.54 -11.95
C SER A 122 9.45 14.46 -10.96
N PRO A 123 10.76 14.73 -11.15
CA PRO A 123 11.47 15.71 -10.33
C PRO A 123 10.76 17.07 -10.26
N GLU A 124 10.22 17.55 -11.39
CA GLU A 124 9.49 18.82 -11.46
C GLU A 124 8.20 18.77 -10.64
N ARG A 125 7.46 17.65 -10.69
CA ARG A 125 6.27 17.43 -9.86
C ARG A 125 6.60 17.41 -8.38
N MET A 126 7.72 16.80 -7.99
CA MET A 126 8.15 16.82 -6.59
C MET A 126 8.38 18.25 -6.08
N TYR A 127 9.08 19.09 -6.85
CA TYR A 127 9.25 20.51 -6.49
C TYR A 127 7.93 21.29 -6.52
N LEU A 128 7.03 20.97 -7.44
CA LEU A 128 5.69 21.56 -7.47
C LEU A 128 4.90 21.20 -6.21
N TYR A 129 4.89 19.93 -5.79
CA TYR A 129 4.24 19.50 -4.56
C TYR A 129 4.84 20.17 -3.34
N GLU A 130 6.17 20.26 -3.24
CA GLU A 130 6.86 21.00 -2.17
C GLU A 130 6.37 22.47 -2.10
N PHE A 131 6.33 23.14 -3.25
CA PHE A 131 5.85 24.52 -3.32
C PHE A 131 4.39 24.66 -2.89
N LEU A 132 3.51 23.79 -3.39
CA LEU A 132 2.07 23.84 -3.08
C LEU A 132 1.78 23.50 -1.62
N LEU A 133 2.53 22.58 -1.01
CA LEU A 133 2.30 22.12 0.36
C LEU A 133 2.94 23.04 1.40
N TYR A 134 4.16 23.51 1.18
CA TYR A 134 4.96 24.16 2.22
C TYR A 134 5.29 25.63 1.96
N HIS A 135 5.12 26.13 0.74
CA HIS A 135 5.55 27.50 0.39
C HIS A 135 4.40 28.42 -0.05
N LEU A 136 3.37 27.88 -0.73
CA LEU A 136 2.25 28.67 -1.22
C LEU A 136 1.33 29.08 -0.06
N ARG A 137 1.14 30.39 0.13
CA ARG A 137 0.19 30.93 1.10
C ARG A 137 -1.08 31.40 0.40
N VAL A 138 -2.17 30.66 0.56
CA VAL A 138 -3.48 31.01 0.00
C VAL A 138 -4.17 32.04 0.89
N PHE A 139 -4.41 33.24 0.36
CA PHE A 139 -5.11 34.29 1.10
C PHE A 139 -6.51 33.84 1.55
N GLY A 140 -6.86 34.10 2.81
CA GLY A 140 -8.17 33.79 3.38
C GLY A 140 -8.39 32.33 3.78
N ARG A 141 -7.48 31.41 3.43
CA ARG A 141 -7.54 30.02 3.93
C ARG A 141 -6.76 29.94 5.23
N ARG A 142 -7.45 29.60 6.34
CA ARG A 142 -6.77 29.28 7.60
C ARG A 142 -6.02 27.97 7.42
N GLU A 143 -4.77 27.91 7.86
CA GLU A 143 -4.08 26.63 7.93
C GLU A 143 -4.85 25.70 8.87
N PRO A 144 -5.02 24.42 8.48
CA PRO A 144 -5.61 23.44 9.39
C PRO A 144 -4.78 23.40 10.68
N SER A 145 -5.42 23.68 11.81
CA SER A 145 -4.83 23.39 13.11
C SER A 145 -4.85 21.88 13.29
N GLU A 146 -3.75 21.19 12.99
CA GLU A 146 -3.63 19.76 13.29
C GLU A 146 -3.61 19.56 14.80
N HIS A 147 -4.77 19.25 15.39
CA HIS A 147 -4.83 18.76 16.75
C HIS A 147 -4.36 17.30 16.77
N HIS A 148 -3.08 17.09 17.09
CA HIS A 148 -2.52 15.78 17.36
C HIS A 148 -3.10 15.18 18.64
N THR A 149 -4.31 14.64 18.54
CA THR A 149 -4.86 13.81 19.60
C THR A 149 -4.26 12.43 19.43
N ARG A 150 -3.34 12.03 20.31
CA ARG A 150 -2.80 10.67 20.32
C ARG A 150 -3.92 9.70 20.68
N HIS A 151 -4.53 9.10 19.68
CA HIS A 151 -5.42 7.97 19.88
C HIS A 151 -4.58 6.71 20.09
N HIS A 152 -4.52 6.25 21.33
CA HIS A 152 -3.99 4.93 21.63
C HIS A 152 -5.01 3.89 21.16
N LEU A 153 -4.75 3.27 20.01
CA LEU A 153 -5.55 2.15 19.52
C LEU A 153 -5.26 0.92 20.38
N THR A 154 -6.32 0.28 20.88
CA THR A 154 -6.18 -1.00 21.58
C THR A 154 -5.89 -2.12 20.58
N ALA A 155 -5.40 -3.26 21.05
CA ALA A 155 -5.25 -4.45 20.20
C ALA A 155 -6.58 -4.87 19.56
N THR A 156 -7.69 -4.74 20.27
CA THR A 156 -9.04 -5.01 19.76
C THR A 156 -9.44 -4.02 18.66
N ASP A 157 -9.12 -2.73 18.82
CA ASP A 157 -9.36 -1.74 17.76
C ASP A 157 -8.57 -2.06 16.50
N LEU A 158 -7.30 -2.44 16.65
CA LEU A 158 -6.45 -2.84 15.52
C LEU A 158 -7.01 -4.08 14.82
N MET A 159 -7.42 -5.12 15.56
CA MET A 159 -7.97 -6.35 14.97
C MET A 159 -9.33 -6.13 14.31
N ARG A 160 -10.17 -5.24 14.84
CA ARG A 160 -11.45 -4.86 14.22
C ARG A 160 -11.23 -4.09 12.92
N ARG A 161 -10.24 -3.21 12.92
CA ARG A 161 -9.94 -2.31 11.81
C ARG A 161 -9.13 -2.97 10.70
N PHE A 162 -8.29 -3.93 11.06
CA PHE A 162 -7.42 -4.65 10.15
C PHE A 162 -7.58 -6.14 10.44
N PRO A 163 -8.67 -6.76 9.99
CA PRO A 163 -8.90 -8.17 10.21
C PRO A 163 -7.77 -9.00 9.60
N LEU A 164 -7.38 -10.08 10.28
CA LEU A 164 -6.31 -10.96 9.82
C LEU A 164 -6.75 -11.73 8.57
N GLU A 165 -5.96 -11.65 7.51
CA GLU A 165 -6.13 -12.51 6.33
C GLU A 165 -5.81 -13.98 6.68
N ASP A 166 -6.63 -14.93 6.20
CA ASP A 166 -6.36 -16.36 6.31
C ASP A 166 -5.32 -16.79 5.28
N ASN A 167 -4.06 -16.78 5.68
CA ASN A 167 -2.91 -17.11 4.84
C ASN A 167 -2.34 -18.50 5.12
N SER A 168 -3.14 -19.41 5.67
CA SER A 168 -2.70 -20.78 6.00
C SER A 168 -2.15 -21.56 4.80
N PHE A 169 -2.58 -21.22 3.58
CA PHE A 169 -2.19 -21.89 2.34
C PHE A 169 -0.85 -21.43 1.74
N ILE A 170 -0.29 -20.28 2.15
CA ILE A 170 0.90 -19.69 1.50
C ILE A 170 2.21 -20.02 2.24
N LYS A 171 2.11 -20.54 3.49
CA LYS A 171 3.24 -20.80 4.40
C LYS A 171 4.37 -21.68 3.85
N ASP A 172 4.06 -22.49 2.84
CA ASP A 172 5.01 -23.38 2.20
C ASP A 172 4.90 -23.19 0.69
N LEU A 173 5.91 -22.56 0.11
CA LEU A 173 5.98 -22.27 -1.33
C LEU A 173 5.89 -23.52 -2.20
N GLN A 174 6.20 -24.70 -1.66
CA GLN A 174 6.06 -25.97 -2.39
C GLN A 174 4.59 -26.34 -2.63
N LYS A 175 3.66 -25.75 -1.87
CA LYS A 175 2.22 -26.05 -1.90
C LYS A 175 1.38 -25.03 -2.67
N MET A 176 2.00 -23.96 -3.20
CA MET A 176 1.27 -22.99 -4.04
C MET A 176 0.83 -23.64 -5.36
N SER A 177 -0.48 -23.60 -5.62
CA SER A 177 -1.12 -24.23 -6.78
C SER A 177 -0.81 -23.52 -8.11
N GLU A 178 -0.63 -22.20 -8.07
CA GLU A 178 -0.30 -21.38 -9.22
C GLU A 178 0.92 -20.51 -8.93
N LYS A 179 1.88 -20.51 -9.85
CA LYS A 179 3.12 -19.72 -9.78
C LYS A 179 3.30 -18.96 -11.10
N PRO A 180 3.60 -17.65 -11.08
CA PRO A 180 3.97 -16.94 -12.30
C PRO A 180 5.23 -17.55 -12.95
N ASP A 181 5.40 -17.36 -14.26
CA ASP A 181 6.54 -17.93 -15.01
C ASP A 181 7.91 -17.52 -14.43
N ASN A 182 7.97 -16.32 -13.83
CA ASN A 182 9.16 -15.80 -13.19
C ASN A 182 9.28 -16.16 -11.70
N PHE A 183 8.37 -16.95 -11.12
CA PHE A 183 8.30 -17.26 -9.68
C PHE A 183 9.57 -17.90 -9.12
#